data_AF-A0A5N6KP37-F1
#
_entry.id   AF-A0A5N6KP37-F1
#
_cell.length_a   1.000
_cell.length_b   1.000
_cell.length_c   1.000
_cell.angle_alpha   90.00
_cell.angle_beta   90.00
_cell.angle_gamma   90.00
#
_symmetry.space_group_name_H-M   'P 1'
#
loop_
_entity.id
_entity.type
_entity.pdbx_description
1 polymer ?
#
loop_
_entity_poly.entity_id
_entity_poly.type
_entity_poly.pdbx_seq_one_letter_code
_entity_poly.pdbx_strand_id
1 'polypeptide(L)'
;MSNAPDRFELFYTEPGQPKIEIQPETRVPNACIFKFIKEDHTLANLLRARLLQSPSVVFAAYKVPHPLFPDFELRVQTDGSITPKDALLQACKDIVGDLGGLSREFTKEWEIAKAVAGGRPDGL
;
A
#
# COMPACT_ATOMS: atom_id res chain seq x y z
N MET A 1 -4.01 -8.65 -32.53
CA MET A 1 -3.78 -8.29 -31.12
C MET A 1 -2.40 -8.80 -30.68
N SER A 2 -1.33 -8.40 -31.38
CA SER A 2 -0.03 -9.10 -31.29
C SER A 2 1.05 -8.37 -30.48
N ASN A 3 0.73 -7.20 -29.91
CA ASN A 3 1.68 -6.36 -29.15
C ASN A 3 1.20 -6.08 -27.71
N ALA A 4 0.24 -6.86 -27.20
CA ALA A 4 -0.18 -6.74 -25.81
C ALA A 4 0.86 -7.46 -24.94
N PRO A 5 1.35 -6.83 -23.85
CA PRO A 5 2.25 -7.49 -22.91
C PRO A 5 1.54 -8.63 -22.19
N ASP A 6 2.31 -9.57 -21.66
CA ASP A 6 1.75 -10.69 -20.92
C ASP A 6 1.17 -10.22 -19.57
N ARG A 7 0.04 -10.79 -19.17
CA ARG A 7 -0.67 -10.34 -17.96
C ARG A 7 0.12 -10.53 -16.67
N PHE A 8 1.02 -11.52 -16.61
CA PHE A 8 1.83 -11.75 -15.41
C PHE A 8 2.84 -10.63 -15.19
N GLU A 9 3.24 -9.91 -16.23
CA GLU A 9 4.15 -8.77 -16.14
C GLU A 9 3.57 -7.63 -15.30
N LEU A 10 2.27 -7.64 -14.99
CA LEU A 10 1.62 -6.63 -14.16
C LEU A 10 2.06 -6.69 -12.69
N PHE A 11 2.39 -7.89 -12.18
CA PHE A 11 2.71 -8.10 -10.76
C PHE A 11 4.03 -8.84 -10.55
N TYR A 12 4.53 -9.55 -11.58
CA TYR A 12 5.80 -10.26 -11.51
C TYR A 12 6.98 -9.29 -11.70
N THR A 13 7.90 -9.29 -10.74
CA THR A 13 9.16 -8.54 -10.81
C THR A 13 10.26 -9.48 -11.30
N GLU A 14 11.02 -9.05 -12.31
CA GLU A 14 12.10 -9.88 -12.87
C GLU A 14 13.22 -10.10 -11.84
N PRO A 15 13.90 -11.27 -11.87
CA PRO A 15 15.04 -11.53 -11.00
C PRO A 15 16.12 -10.45 -11.17
N GLY A 16 16.45 -9.75 -10.08
CA GLY A 16 17.47 -8.68 -10.06
C GLY A 16 16.91 -7.26 -10.16
N GLN A 17 15.63 -7.09 -10.49
CA GLN A 17 14.98 -5.78 -10.45
C GLN A 17 14.57 -5.42 -9.00
N PRO A 18 14.93 -4.22 -8.48
CA PRO A 18 14.52 -3.81 -7.15
C PRO A 18 13.02 -3.52 -7.12
N LYS A 19 12.30 -3.99 -6.10
CA LYS A 19 10.86 -3.70 -5.94
C LYS A 19 10.59 -2.21 -5.67
N ILE A 20 11.54 -1.53 -5.04
CA ILE A 20 11.44 -0.12 -4.64
C ILE A 20 12.74 0.59 -5.02
N GLU A 21 12.62 1.71 -5.72
CA GLU A 21 13.70 2.66 -5.95
C GLU A 21 13.47 3.92 -5.12
N ILE A 22 14.52 4.42 -4.48
CA ILE A 22 14.46 5.57 -3.58
C ILE A 22 15.23 6.72 -4.21
N GLN A 23 14.55 7.85 -4.41
CA GLN A 23 15.13 9.05 -4.99
C GLN A 23 14.96 10.22 -4.01
N PRO A 24 16.05 10.79 -3.45
CA PRO A 24 15.96 11.99 -2.63
C PRO A 24 15.47 13.17 -3.48
N GLU A 25 14.51 13.95 -2.99
CA GLU A 25 14.08 15.16 -3.68
C GLU A 25 15.02 16.32 -3.31
N THR A 26 15.67 16.92 -4.29
CA THR A 26 16.66 17.98 -4.06
C THR A 26 16.05 19.37 -3.89
N ARG A 27 14.82 19.57 -4.37
CA ARG A 27 14.15 20.88 -4.37
C ARG A 27 13.50 21.23 -3.04
N VAL A 28 13.17 20.24 -2.22
CA VAL A 28 12.44 20.42 -0.97
C VAL A 28 13.13 19.64 0.14
N PRO A 29 13.44 20.25 1.30
CA PRO A 29 14.09 19.55 2.40
C PRO A 29 13.18 18.44 2.96
N ASN A 30 13.80 17.40 3.52
CA ASN A 30 13.11 16.28 4.16
C ASN A 30 12.05 15.62 3.27
N ALA A 31 12.31 15.56 1.97
CA ALA A 31 11.42 14.95 0.99
C ALA A 31 12.11 13.82 0.22
N CYS A 32 11.36 12.78 -0.08
CA CYS A 32 11.83 11.65 -0.86
C CYS A 32 10.71 11.12 -1.77
N ILE A 33 11.10 10.66 -2.95
CA ILE A 33 10.24 9.96 -3.90
C ILE A 33 10.59 8.48 -3.85
N PHE A 34 9.59 7.66 -3.59
CA PHE A 34 9.67 6.21 -3.61
C PHE A 34 8.95 5.71 -4.87
N LYS A 35 9.66 5.04 -5.76
CA LYS A 35 9.07 4.38 -6.93
C LYS A 35 8.86 2.91 -6.62
N PHE A 36 7.62 2.46 -6.70
CA PHE A 36 7.24 1.07 -6.51
C PHE A 36 6.99 0.43 -7.87
N ILE A 37 7.62 -0.72 -8.09
CA ILE A 37 7.56 -1.44 -9.36
C ILE A 37 6.55 -2.59 -9.24
N LYS A 38 5.74 -2.81 -10.28
CA LYS A 38 4.74 -3.88 -10.32
C LYS A 38 3.71 -3.79 -9.19
N GLU A 39 3.25 -2.57 -8.92
CA GLU A 39 2.22 -2.24 -7.93
C GLU A 39 1.31 -1.14 -8.48
N ASP A 40 0.07 -1.08 -7.98
CA ASP A 40 -0.96 -0.20 -8.52
C ASP A 40 -1.59 0.72 -7.46
N HIS A 41 -2.75 1.29 -7.80
CA HIS A 41 -3.54 2.16 -6.94
C HIS A 41 -3.92 1.53 -5.59
N THR A 42 -4.00 0.20 -5.51
CA THR A 42 -4.36 -0.53 -4.30
C THR A 42 -3.38 -0.22 -3.19
N LEU A 43 -2.08 -0.46 -3.43
CA LEU A 43 -1.03 -0.19 -2.46
C LEU A 43 -0.77 1.32 -2.34
N ALA A 44 -0.75 2.04 -3.47
CA ALA A 44 -0.40 3.45 -3.51
C ALA A 44 -1.36 4.33 -2.68
N ASN A 45 -2.67 4.14 -2.87
CA ASN A 45 -3.68 4.91 -2.16
C ASN A 45 -3.74 4.54 -0.68
N LEU A 46 -3.56 3.26 -0.34
CA LEU A 46 -3.52 2.79 1.04
C LEU A 46 -2.37 3.43 1.82
N LEU A 47 -1.15 3.41 1.26
CA LEU A 47 0.02 4.05 1.87
C LEU A 47 -0.17 5.56 2.00
N ARG A 48 -0.64 6.23 0.94
CA ARG A 48 -0.87 7.67 0.95
C ARG A 48 -1.90 8.07 2.01
N ALA A 49 -3.00 7.34 2.12
CA ALA A 49 -4.03 7.60 3.12
C ALA A 49 -3.49 7.43 4.55
N ARG A 50 -2.69 6.38 4.81
CA ARG A 50 -2.10 6.17 6.15
C ARG A 50 -1.04 7.22 6.48
N LEU A 51 -0.19 7.58 5.53
CA LEU A 51 0.85 8.58 5.74
C LEU A 51 0.28 9.94 6.15
N LEU A 52 -0.84 10.35 5.54
CA LEU A 52 -1.52 11.61 5.89
C LEU A 52 -2.15 11.63 7.29
N GLN A 53 -2.28 10.49 7.95
CA GLN A 53 -2.75 10.41 9.33
C GLN A 53 -1.61 10.67 10.33
N SER A 54 -0.35 10.56 9.90
CA SER A 54 0.80 10.80 10.76
C SER A 54 1.07 12.30 10.94
N PRO A 55 1.16 12.81 12.17
CA PRO A 55 1.40 14.24 12.42
C PRO A 55 2.78 14.72 11.94
N SER A 56 3.76 13.82 11.84
CA SER A 56 5.12 14.12 11.36
C SER A 56 5.22 14.25 9.83
N VAL A 57 4.15 13.90 9.10
CA VAL A 57 4.10 13.96 7.64
C VAL A 57 3.44 15.25 7.20
N VAL A 58 4.20 16.09 6.50
CA VAL A 58 3.73 17.38 5.95
C VAL A 58 3.06 17.19 4.60
N PHE A 59 3.56 16.26 3.79
CA PHE A 59 3.01 15.99 2.47
C PHE A 59 3.15 14.52 2.10
N ALA A 60 2.08 13.94 1.56
CA ALA A 60 2.09 12.62 0.94
C ALA A 60 1.15 12.59 -0.27
N ALA A 61 1.70 12.28 -1.43
CA ALA A 61 0.94 12.12 -2.67
C ALA A 61 1.56 11.03 -3.53
N TYR A 62 0.73 10.32 -4.28
CA TYR A 62 1.18 9.35 -5.27
C TYR A 62 0.66 9.71 -6.66
N LYS A 63 1.35 9.22 -7.69
CA LYS A 63 0.87 9.22 -9.07
C LYS A 63 1.30 7.95 -9.79
N VAL A 64 0.51 7.51 -10.75
CA VAL A 64 0.89 6.50 -11.74
C VAL A 64 1.34 7.27 -12.99
N PRO A 65 2.63 7.26 -13.36
CA PRO A 65 3.12 8.07 -14.48
C PRO A 65 2.43 7.73 -15.81
N HIS A 66 2.11 6.45 -16.02
CA HIS A 66 1.44 5.98 -17.22
C HIS A 66 0.67 4.67 -16.95
N PRO A 67 -0.57 4.51 -17.42
CA PRO A 67 -1.41 3.35 -17.09
C PRO A 67 -0.93 2.01 -17.70
N LEU A 68 -0.08 2.05 -18.73
CA LEU A 68 0.47 0.83 -19.34
C LEU A 68 1.54 0.14 -18.49
N PHE A 69 2.13 0.86 -17.52
CA PHE A 69 3.15 0.31 -16.64
C PHE A 69 2.60 0.25 -15.22
N PRO A 70 2.66 -0.91 -14.55
CA PRO A 70 2.17 -1.08 -13.19
C PRO A 70 3.17 -0.50 -12.17
N ASP A 71 3.56 0.75 -12.33
CA ASP A 71 4.50 1.41 -11.44
C ASP A 71 3.89 2.71 -10.91
N PHE A 72 4.15 3.05 -9.65
CA PHE A 72 3.74 4.33 -9.08
C PHE A 72 4.88 5.03 -8.35
N GLU A 73 4.81 6.36 -8.32
CA GLU A 73 5.70 7.23 -7.56
C GLU A 73 4.94 7.78 -6.36
N LEU A 74 5.50 7.60 -5.16
CA LEU A 74 5.00 8.14 -3.90
C LEU A 74 5.98 9.16 -3.37
N ARG A 75 5.56 10.42 -3.32
CA ARG A 75 6.33 11.52 -2.72
C ARG A 75 5.90 11.71 -1.27
N VAL A 76 6.86 11.66 -0.36
CA VAL A 76 6.66 11.88 1.07
C VAL A 76 7.58 13.00 1.55
N GLN A 77 7.03 13.93 2.32
CA GLN A 77 7.77 14.99 3.00
C GLN A 77 7.40 15.00 4.48
N THR A 78 8.41 15.09 5.33
CA THR A 78 8.25 15.17 6.79
C THR A 78 8.63 16.55 7.32
N ASP A 79 8.24 16.83 8.55
CA ASP A 79 8.61 18.05 9.28
C ASP A 79 10.08 18.06 9.75
N GLY A 80 10.80 16.95 9.56
CA GLY A 80 12.19 16.75 10.00
C GLY A 80 12.32 16.04 11.35
N SER A 81 11.23 15.76 12.05
CA SER A 81 11.26 14.96 13.29
C SER A 81 11.65 13.50 13.02
N ILE A 82 11.22 12.97 11.88
CA ILE A 82 11.57 11.64 11.36
C ILE A 82 11.93 11.73 9.89
N THR A 83 12.71 10.75 9.39
CA THR A 83 13.00 10.69 7.95
C THR A 83 11.78 10.23 7.16
N PRO A 84 11.63 10.60 5.88
CA PRO A 84 10.55 10.11 5.02
C PRO A 84 10.51 8.57 4.92
N LYS A 85 11.69 7.93 4.99
CA LYS A 85 11.81 6.48 4.99
C LYS A 85 11.22 5.87 6.27
N ASP A 86 11.52 6.46 7.43
CA ASP A 86 10.98 5.98 8.71
C ASP A 86 9.47 6.21 8.79
N ALA A 87 8.98 7.35 8.29
CA ALA A 87 7.54 7.62 8.18
C ALA A 87 6.82 6.56 7.33
N LEU A 88 7.40 6.18 6.20
CA LEU A 88 6.87 5.12 5.33
C LEU A 88 6.89 3.76 6.01
N LEU A 89 7.99 3.40 6.67
CA LEU A 89 8.09 2.13 7.40
C LEU A 89 7.07 2.05 8.55
N GLN A 90 6.86 3.14 9.29
CA GLN A 90 5.86 3.20 10.34
C GLN A 90 4.45 3.03 9.78
N ALA A 91 4.13 3.74 8.69
CA ALA A 91 2.84 3.60 8.01
C ALA A 91 2.58 2.15 7.57
N CYS A 92 3.59 1.44 7.02
CA CYS A 92 3.46 0.04 6.66
C CYS A 92 3.17 -0.86 7.88
N LYS A 93 3.88 -0.67 8.98
CA LYS A 93 3.67 -1.45 10.22
C LYS A 93 2.26 -1.25 10.77
N ASP A 94 1.80 0.00 10.77
CA ASP A 94 0.46 0.33 11.25
C ASP A 94 -0.62 -0.32 10.37
N ILE A 95 -0.50 -0.24 9.04
CA ILE A 95 -1.44 -0.89 8.11
C ILE A 95 -1.51 -2.40 8.36
N VAL A 96 -0.36 -3.07 8.55
CA VAL A 96 -0.34 -4.50 8.85
C VAL A 96 -1.03 -4.78 10.18
N GLY A 97 -0.83 -3.94 11.18
CA GLY A 97 -1.51 -4.02 12.48
C GLY A 97 -3.04 -3.88 12.34
N ASP A 98 -3.49 -2.86 11.62
CA ASP A 98 -4.91 -2.54 11.40
C ASP A 98 -5.62 -3.68 10.64
N LEU A 99 -5.03 -4.16 9.54
CA LEU A 99 -5.56 -5.29 8.77
C LEU A 99 -5.55 -6.58 9.58
N GLY A 100 -4.54 -6.79 10.42
CA GLY A 100 -4.49 -7.90 11.36
C GLY A 100 -5.63 -7.83 12.39
N GLY A 101 -5.94 -6.64 12.89
CA GLY A 101 -7.10 -6.39 13.76
C GLY A 101 -8.41 -6.70 13.05
N LEU A 102 -8.61 -6.14 11.85
CA LEU A 102 -9.80 -6.38 11.04
C LEU A 102 -10.03 -7.87 10.77
N SER A 103 -8.98 -8.59 10.36
CA SER A 103 -9.05 -10.03 10.07
C SER A 103 -9.50 -10.85 11.29
N ARG A 104 -8.97 -10.54 12.47
CA ARG A 104 -9.35 -11.22 13.72
C ARG A 104 -10.81 -10.97 14.09
N GLU A 105 -11.24 -9.70 14.10
CA GLU A 105 -12.62 -9.37 14.48
C GLU A 105 -13.61 -9.92 13.44
N PHE A 106 -13.29 -9.82 12.14
CA PHE A 106 -14.11 -10.41 11.09
C PHE A 106 -14.27 -11.92 11.27
N THR A 107 -13.17 -12.64 11.52
CA THR A 107 -13.21 -14.11 11.71
C THR A 107 -14.01 -14.48 12.95
N LYS A 108 -13.85 -13.74 14.05
CA LYS A 108 -14.61 -13.95 15.29
C LYS A 108 -16.11 -13.81 15.07
N GLU A 109 -16.54 -12.70 14.45
CA GLU A 109 -17.96 -12.46 14.16
C GLU A 109 -18.52 -13.49 13.18
N TRP A 110 -17.73 -13.90 12.19
CA TRP A 110 -18.11 -14.96 11.26
C TRP A 110 -18.39 -16.30 11.96
N GLU A 111 -17.52 -16.72 12.87
CA GLU A 111 -17.71 -17.97 13.64
C GLU A 111 -18.92 -17.89 14.57
N ILE A 112 -19.17 -16.73 15.21
CA ILE A 112 -20.36 -16.51 16.04
C ILE A 112 -21.62 -16.60 15.17
N ALA A 113 -21.65 -15.89 14.03
CA ALA A 113 -22.79 -15.88 13.12
C ALA A 113 -23.09 -17.29 12.59
N LYS A 114 -22.05 -18.06 12.25
CA LYS A 114 -22.18 -19.46 11.83
C LYS A 114 -22.73 -20.36 12.93
N ALA A 115 -22.28 -20.20 14.18
CA ALA A 115 -22.79 -20.98 15.31
C ALA A 115 -24.28 -20.68 15.60
N VAL A 116 -24.70 -19.42 15.48
CA VAL A 116 -26.10 -19.00 15.63
C VAL A 116 -26.94 -19.50 14.43
N ALA A 117 -26.41 -19.40 13.21
CA ALA A 117 -27.07 -19.88 12.00
C ALA A 117 -27.21 -21.41 11.96
N GLY A 118 -26.26 -22.16 12.53
CA GLY A 118 -26.33 -23.61 12.70
C GLY A 118 -27.45 -24.10 13.64
N GLY A 119 -28.19 -23.19 14.28
CA GLY A 119 -29.45 -23.46 14.99
C GLY A 119 -30.71 -23.33 14.11
N ARG A 120 -30.58 -22.84 12.87
CA ARG A 120 -31.61 -22.99 11.84
C ARG A 120 -31.15 -24.09 10.88
N PRO A 121 -31.91 -25.17 10.71
CA PRO A 121 -31.60 -26.13 9.68
C PRO A 121 -31.60 -25.41 8.33
N ASP A 122 -30.48 -25.44 7.64
CA ASP A 122 -30.36 -24.96 6.26
C ASP A 122 -31.27 -25.82 5.38
N GLY A 123 -32.40 -25.25 4.97
CA GLY A 123 -33.28 -25.82 3.98
C GLY A 123 -34.67 -25.21 4.06
N LEU A 124 -35.15 -24.72 2.91
CA LEU A 124 -36.55 -24.74 2.47
C LEU A 124 -37.64 -24.83 3.56
#